data_AF-A0A951AKJ1-F1
#
_entry.id   AF-A0A951AKJ1-F1
#
_cell.length_a   1.000
_cell.length_b   1.000
_cell.length_c   1.000
_cell.angle_alpha   90.00
_cell.angle_beta   90.00
_cell.angle_gamma   90.00
#
_symmetry.space_group_name_H-M   'P 1'
#
loop_
_entity.id
_entity.type
_entity.pdbx_description
1 polymer ?
#
loop_
_entity_poly.entity_id
_entity_poly.type
_entity_poly.pdbx_seq_one_letter_code
_entity_poly.pdbx_strand_id
1 'polypeptide(L)'
;MRHILILACLLLLIPVHMLVAQKVDLRNYVIGGYDANPNEIRLAQSRVHAYWQKNSSRFGDKARYLAVEAASVMPGDVIQPLWQNMINAQAGSGFLLPPEWNPGNMHCIMIYDTHSNGFVSNHGYLVVETPHRETLARFGEYIALYVQRGRF
;
A
#
# COMPACT_ATOMS: atom_id res chain seq x y z
N MET A 1 -39.16 -20.05 -35.47
CA MET A 1 -38.11 -19.05 -35.76
C MET A 1 -38.10 -17.85 -34.81
N ARG A 2 -39.25 -17.41 -34.27
CA ARG A 2 -39.36 -16.24 -33.36
C ARG A 2 -38.72 -16.44 -31.97
N HIS A 3 -38.67 -17.67 -31.46
CA HIS A 3 -38.07 -17.99 -30.15
C HIS A 3 -36.52 -18.07 -30.17
N ILE A 4 -35.92 -18.30 -31.34
CA ILE A 4 -34.46 -18.37 -31.49
C ILE A 4 -33.84 -16.97 -31.43
N LEU A 5 -34.56 -15.95 -31.92
CA LEU A 5 -34.17 -14.54 -31.84
C LEU A 5 -34.20 -13.98 -30.41
N ILE A 6 -35.08 -14.49 -29.54
CA ILE A 6 -35.20 -14.02 -28.14
C ILE A 6 -34.03 -14.57 -27.29
N LEU A 7 -33.57 -15.80 -27.57
CA LEU A 7 -32.44 -16.39 -26.85
C LEU A 7 -31.11 -15.70 -27.16
N ALA A 8 -30.93 -15.22 -28.40
CA ALA A 8 -29.74 -14.48 -28.81
C ALA A 8 -29.63 -13.09 -28.14
N CYS A 9 -30.77 -12.46 -27.82
CA CYS A 9 -30.79 -11.13 -27.21
C CYS A 9 -30.48 -11.16 -25.69
N LEU A 10 -30.79 -12.27 -25.01
CA LEU A 10 -30.52 -12.45 -23.57
C LEU A 10 -29.04 -12.71 -23.25
N LEU A 11 -28.25 -13.23 -24.20
CA LEU A 11 -26.81 -13.47 -24.05
C LEU A 11 -25.96 -12.18 -24.18
N LEU A 12 -26.52 -11.10 -24.71
CA LEU A 12 -25.83 -9.80 -24.89
C LEU A 12 -25.97 -8.86 -23.68
N LEU A 13 -26.74 -9.24 -22.66
CA LEU A 13 -26.98 -8.44 -21.45
C LEU A 13 -26.07 -8.82 -20.27
N ILE A 14 -25.07 -9.69 -20.47
CA ILE A 14 -24.09 -9.97 -19.43
C ILE A 14 -23.15 -8.76 -19.38
N PRO A 15 -23.16 -7.92 -18.32
CA PRO A 15 -22.14 -6.91 -18.15
C PRO A 15 -20.81 -7.66 -18.04
N VAL A 16 -20.01 -7.61 -19.10
CA VAL A 16 -18.61 -7.98 -19.07
C VAL A 16 -17.99 -7.01 -18.07
N HIS A 17 -17.92 -7.42 -16.82
CA HIS A 17 -17.14 -6.73 -15.82
C HIS A 17 -15.72 -6.81 -16.35
N MET A 18 -15.24 -5.71 -16.94
CA MET A 18 -13.86 -5.60 -17.36
C MET A 18 -13.03 -5.97 -16.14
N LEU A 19 -12.43 -7.17 -16.19
CA LEU A 19 -11.39 -7.58 -15.28
C LEU A 19 -10.20 -6.69 -15.62
N VAL A 20 -10.19 -5.47 -15.07
CA VAL A 20 -8.98 -4.67 -14.99
C VAL A 20 -8.05 -5.50 -14.12
N ALA A 21 -7.09 -6.16 -14.76
CA ALA A 21 -6.02 -6.84 -14.06
C ALA A 21 -5.31 -5.79 -13.20
N GLN A 22 -5.51 -5.85 -11.88
CA GLN A 22 -4.86 -4.93 -10.95
C GLN A 22 -3.37 -5.23 -11.02
N LYS A 23 -2.60 -4.31 -11.64
CA LYS A 23 -1.16 -4.46 -11.79
C LYS A 23 -0.53 -4.42 -10.39
N VAL A 24 0.13 -5.51 -10.02
CA VAL A 24 0.92 -5.59 -8.78
C VAL A 24 2.32 -5.07 -9.06
N ASP A 25 2.80 -4.12 -8.25
CA ASP A 25 4.18 -3.68 -8.28
C ASP A 25 5.04 -4.58 -7.39
N LEU A 26 5.87 -5.42 -8.01
CA LEU A 26 6.71 -6.39 -7.32
C LEU A 26 8.05 -5.83 -6.83
N ARG A 27 8.38 -4.58 -7.18
CA ARG A 27 9.58 -3.92 -6.67
C ARG A 27 9.44 -3.74 -5.17
N ASN A 28 10.46 -4.11 -4.41
CA ASN A 28 10.46 -3.90 -2.98
C ASN A 28 10.77 -2.44 -2.65
N TYR A 29 9.83 -1.75 -2.00
CA TYR A 29 9.92 -0.35 -1.60
C TYR A 29 10.67 -0.12 -0.28
N VAL A 30 10.99 -1.20 0.43
CA VAL A 30 11.56 -1.14 1.78
C VAL A 30 13.06 -0.84 1.75
N ILE A 31 13.46 0.20 2.49
CA ILE A 31 14.87 0.58 2.74
C ILE A 31 15.29 0.27 4.18
N GLY A 32 14.41 -0.25 5.03
CA GLY A 32 14.74 -0.51 6.42
C GLY A 32 13.52 -0.73 7.29
N GLY A 33 13.77 -0.82 8.60
CA GLY A 33 12.73 -0.88 9.63
C GLY A 33 12.64 0.43 10.41
N TYR A 34 11.46 0.70 10.95
CA TYR A 34 11.22 1.77 11.91
C TYR A 34 10.22 1.31 12.96
N ASP A 35 10.54 1.53 14.23
CA ASP A 35 9.70 1.12 15.36
C ASP A 35 8.72 2.24 15.68
N ALA A 36 7.48 2.08 15.20
CA ALA A 36 6.45 3.08 15.40
C ALA A 36 6.08 3.19 16.88
N ASN A 37 5.99 4.42 17.38
CA ASN A 37 5.56 4.66 18.75
C ASN A 37 4.02 4.48 18.89
N PRO A 38 3.49 4.33 20.12
CA PRO A 38 2.07 4.08 20.32
C PRO A 38 1.12 5.12 19.72
N ASN A 39 1.54 6.40 19.64
CA ASN A 39 0.72 7.46 19.06
C ASN A 39 0.63 7.34 17.54
N GLU A 40 1.74 6.99 16.88
CA GLU A 40 1.80 6.75 15.44
C GLU A 40 0.96 5.53 15.06
N ILE A 41 1.06 4.43 15.82
CA ILE A 41 0.26 3.22 15.63
C ILE A 41 -1.24 3.55 15.75
N ARG A 42 -1.63 4.28 16.80
CA ARG A 42 -3.03 4.67 17.01
C ARG A 42 -3.57 5.53 15.87
N LEU A 43 -2.75 6.45 15.35
CA LEU A 43 -3.11 7.29 14.22
C LEU A 43 -3.25 6.48 12.92
N ALA A 44 -2.33 5.55 12.67
CA ALA A 44 -2.41 4.61 11.54
C ALA A 44 -3.67 3.74 11.63
N GLN A 45 -3.99 3.23 12.83
CA GLN A 45 -5.18 2.43 13.10
C GLN A 45 -6.46 3.21 12.76
N SER A 46 -6.56 4.48 13.19
CA SER A 46 -7.71 5.32 12.88
C SER A 46 -7.87 5.53 11.37
N ARG A 47 -6.77 5.77 10.65
CA ARG A 47 -6.76 5.96 9.19
C ARG A 47 -7.21 4.72 8.44
N VAL A 48 -6.67 3.56 8.79
CA VAL A 48 -7.01 2.31 8.12
C VAL A 48 -8.46 1.91 8.37
N HIS A 49 -8.98 2.14 9.57
CA HIS A 49 -10.40 1.92 9.87
C HIS A 49 -11.30 2.81 9.02
N ALA A 50 -11.01 4.11 8.97
CA ALA A 50 -11.79 5.06 8.17
C ALA A 50 -11.75 4.70 6.67
N TYR A 51 -10.59 4.28 6.16
CA TYR A 51 -10.45 3.81 4.79
C TYR A 51 -11.29 2.55 4.54
N TRP A 52 -11.11 1.53 5.37
CA TRP A 52 -11.68 0.21 5.16
C TRP A 52 -13.20 0.20 5.30
N GLN A 53 -13.75 1.00 6.23
CA GLN A 53 -15.19 1.19 6.35
C GLN A 53 -15.83 1.69 5.05
N LYS A 54 -15.12 2.53 4.27
CA LYS A 54 -15.63 3.12 3.02
C LYS A 54 -15.34 2.26 1.79
N ASN A 55 -14.28 1.45 1.83
CA ASN A 55 -13.72 0.80 0.64
C ASN A 55 -13.76 -0.73 0.66
N SER A 56 -14.11 -1.35 1.79
CA SER A 56 -14.10 -2.81 1.96
C SER A 56 -14.94 -3.54 0.91
N SER A 57 -16.10 -3.01 0.52
CA SER A 57 -16.93 -3.63 -0.54
C SER A 57 -16.27 -3.64 -1.92
N ARG A 58 -15.39 -2.66 -2.21
CA ARG A 58 -14.70 -2.57 -3.50
C ARG A 58 -13.53 -3.55 -3.60
N PHE A 59 -12.79 -3.70 -2.52
CA PHE A 59 -11.58 -4.54 -2.52
C PHE A 59 -11.86 -5.95 -2.01
N GLY A 60 -12.71 -6.11 -1.00
CA GLY A 60 -13.05 -7.40 -0.39
C GLY A 60 -11.81 -8.26 -0.16
N ASP A 61 -11.88 -9.50 -0.61
CA ASP A 61 -10.82 -10.51 -0.47
C ASP A 61 -9.58 -10.22 -1.33
N LYS A 62 -9.63 -9.24 -2.24
CA LYS A 62 -8.49 -8.88 -3.09
C LYS A 62 -7.40 -8.14 -2.32
N ALA A 63 -7.73 -7.58 -1.16
CA ALA A 63 -6.80 -6.81 -0.33
C ALA A 63 -6.78 -7.33 1.12
N ARG A 64 -6.12 -8.48 1.33
CA ARG A 64 -5.88 -9.02 2.67
C ARG A 64 -5.03 -8.08 3.52
N TYR A 65 -4.01 -7.48 2.92
CA TYR A 65 -3.09 -6.58 3.60
C TYR A 65 -3.23 -5.15 3.07
N LEU A 66 -3.24 -4.19 3.99
CA LEU A 66 -3.22 -2.76 3.69
C LEU A 66 -1.88 -2.17 4.17
N ALA A 67 -1.21 -1.43 3.30
CA ALA A 67 -0.01 -0.69 3.63
C ALA A 67 -0.39 0.75 3.97
N VAL A 68 -0.15 1.15 5.22
CA VAL A 68 -0.66 2.40 5.78
C VAL A 68 0.49 3.19 6.38
N GLU A 69 0.58 4.47 6.03
CA GLU A 69 1.56 5.37 6.63
C GLU A 69 1.22 5.65 8.10
N ALA A 70 2.14 5.28 8.99
CA ALA A 70 2.08 5.57 10.43
C ALA A 70 2.77 6.88 10.78
N ALA A 71 3.94 7.14 10.20
CA ALA A 71 4.75 8.32 10.49
C ALA A 71 5.52 8.83 9.27
N SER A 72 5.82 10.12 9.28
CA SER A 72 6.89 10.70 8.47
C SER A 72 8.15 10.69 9.32
N VAL A 73 9.22 10.09 8.82
CA VAL A 73 10.44 9.81 9.57
C VAL A 73 11.56 10.72 9.07
N MET A 74 12.30 11.35 9.97
CA MET A 74 13.49 12.10 9.61
C MET A 74 14.71 11.17 9.56
N PRO A 75 15.75 11.45 8.74
CA PRO A 75 16.94 10.60 8.66
C PRO A 75 17.74 10.57 9.94
N GLY A 76 17.64 11.63 10.76
CA GLY A 76 18.22 11.65 12.10
C GLY A 76 17.57 10.66 13.07
N ASP A 77 16.34 10.20 12.80
CA ASP A 77 15.60 9.26 13.64
C ASP A 77 15.89 7.79 13.27
N VAL A 78 16.66 7.55 12.19
CA VAL A 78 17.02 6.20 11.74
C VAL A 78 18.39 5.81 12.27
N ILE A 79 18.41 4.80 13.16
CA ILE A 79 19.62 4.38 13.90
C ILE A 79 20.51 3.39 13.10
N GLN A 80 20.06 2.91 11.93
CA GLN A 80 20.76 1.91 11.10
C GLN A 80 21.56 2.55 9.95
N PRO A 81 22.44 1.79 9.23
CA PRO A 81 23.09 2.28 8.01
C PRO A 81 22.07 2.45 6.87
N LEU A 82 21.18 3.44 7.03
CA LEU A 82 20.13 3.86 6.10
C LEU A 82 20.69 4.02 4.69
N TRP A 83 21.88 4.60 4.58
CA TRP A 83 22.61 4.78 3.33
C TRP A 83 22.87 3.48 2.58
N GLN A 84 23.26 2.40 3.26
CA GLN A 84 23.55 1.13 2.61
C GLN A 84 22.27 0.44 2.12
N ASN A 85 21.17 0.61 2.85
CA ASN A 85 19.89 0.00 2.48
C ASN A 85 19.15 0.77 1.38
N MET A 86 19.33 2.10 1.31
CA MET A 86 18.83 2.91 0.19
C MET A 86 19.47 2.50 -1.15
N ILE A 87 20.74 2.10 -1.15
CA ILE A 87 21.43 1.60 -2.35
C ILE A 87 20.81 0.28 -2.84
N ASN A 88 20.26 -0.53 -1.94
CA ASN A 88 19.75 -1.86 -2.24
C ASN A 88 18.23 -1.90 -2.54
N ALA A 89 17.52 -0.78 -2.38
CA ALA A 89 16.09 -0.74 -2.65
C ALA A 89 15.79 -0.86 -4.16
N GLN A 90 14.76 -1.64 -4.47
CA GLN A 90 14.39 -1.97 -5.85
C GLN A 90 13.36 -0.99 -6.44
N ALA A 91 12.62 -0.31 -5.57
CA ALA A 91 11.82 0.86 -5.90
C ALA A 91 12.40 2.08 -5.19
N GLY A 92 12.34 3.24 -5.84
CA GLY A 92 13.24 4.34 -5.54
C GLY A 92 14.18 4.57 -6.72
N SER A 93 14.26 5.79 -7.21
CA SER A 93 15.35 6.22 -8.07
C SER A 93 16.68 5.90 -7.38
N GLY A 94 17.30 4.79 -7.77
CA GLY A 94 18.59 4.37 -7.23
C GLY A 94 19.57 5.55 -7.27
N PHE A 95 20.04 5.96 -6.10
CA PHE A 95 21.18 6.86 -5.89
C PHE A 95 21.10 8.30 -6.46
N LEU A 96 20.13 8.67 -7.29
CA LEU A 96 19.98 10.04 -7.79
C LEU A 96 19.04 10.82 -6.88
N LEU A 97 19.49 11.05 -5.64
CA LEU A 97 18.88 12.08 -4.81
C LEU A 97 18.96 13.40 -5.59
N PRO A 98 17.81 14.02 -5.95
CA PRO A 98 17.83 15.35 -6.53
C PRO A 98 18.59 16.29 -5.58
N PRO A 99 19.20 17.39 -6.07
CA PRO A 99 19.82 18.40 -5.19
C PRO A 99 18.88 18.92 -4.09
N GLU A 100 17.58 18.73 -4.27
CA GLU A 100 16.47 19.09 -3.40
C GLU A 100 16.06 17.97 -2.41
N TRP A 101 16.90 16.94 -2.21
CA TRP A 101 16.61 15.86 -1.28
C TRP A 101 16.26 16.43 0.09
N ASN A 102 14.98 16.29 0.45
CA ASN A 102 14.47 16.69 1.74
C ASN A 102 14.49 15.45 2.66
N PRO A 103 15.27 15.50 3.76
CA PRO A 103 15.23 14.53 4.85
C PRO A 103 13.82 14.07 5.24
N GLY A 104 12.81 14.95 5.16
CA GLY A 104 11.42 14.67 5.55
C GLY A 104 10.62 13.71 4.65
N ASN A 105 11.23 13.10 3.63
CA ASN A 105 10.52 12.26 2.65
C ASN A 105 10.56 10.75 2.97
N MET A 106 10.87 10.35 4.20
CA MET A 106 10.73 8.94 4.58
C MET A 106 9.42 8.67 5.28
N HIS A 107 8.85 7.51 4.97
CA HIS A 107 7.54 7.08 5.42
C HIS A 107 7.71 5.77 6.17
N CYS A 108 7.21 5.71 7.41
CA CYS A 108 6.98 4.45 8.11
C CYS A 108 5.64 3.88 7.61
N ILE A 109 5.71 2.75 6.93
CA ILE A 109 4.56 2.00 6.43
C ILE A 109 4.32 0.78 7.31
N MET A 110 3.16 0.72 7.95
CA MET A 110 2.71 -0.44 8.71
C MET A 110 1.77 -1.31 7.87
N ILE A 111 1.83 -2.62 8.10
CA ILE A 111 0.98 -3.60 7.40
C ILE A 111 -0.19 -4.00 8.30
N TYR A 112 -1.39 -3.68 7.85
CA TYR A 112 -2.64 -4.04 8.50
C TYR A 112 -3.25 -5.26 7.84
N ASP A 113 -3.60 -6.27 8.63
CA ASP A 113 -4.33 -7.46 8.16
C ASP A 113 -5.83 -7.24 8.36
N THR A 114 -6.57 -7.24 7.25
CA THR A 114 -8.02 -7.02 7.24
C THR A 114 -8.79 -8.19 7.84
N HIS A 115 -8.20 -9.38 7.93
CA HIS A 115 -8.83 -10.56 8.53
C HIS A 115 -8.74 -10.56 10.06
N SER A 116 -7.56 -10.28 10.61
CA SER A 116 -7.38 -10.19 12.06
C SER A 116 -7.80 -8.82 12.62
N ASN A 117 -8.08 -7.87 11.73
CA ASN A 117 -8.47 -6.50 12.06
C ASN A 117 -7.42 -5.79 12.94
N GLY A 118 -6.15 -5.92 12.57
CA GLY A 118 -5.03 -5.35 13.31
C GLY A 118 -3.74 -5.28 12.50
N PHE A 119 -2.75 -4.56 13.03
CA PHE A 119 -1.41 -4.57 12.46
C PHE A 119 -0.71 -5.91 12.70
N VAL A 120 0.01 -6.40 11.70
CA VAL A 120 0.78 -7.65 11.79
C VAL A 120 1.97 -7.55 12.75
N SER A 121 2.43 -6.31 13.01
CA SER A 121 3.57 -6.00 13.89
C SER A 121 3.54 -4.52 14.27
N ASN A 122 4.23 -4.16 15.37
CA ASN A 122 4.55 -2.78 15.73
C ASN A 122 5.78 -2.23 14.96
N HIS A 123 6.53 -3.13 14.32
CA HIS A 123 7.65 -2.79 13.44
C HIS A 123 7.11 -2.41 12.05
N GLY A 124 7.41 -1.19 11.61
CA GLY A 124 7.05 -0.67 10.29
C GLY A 124 8.19 -0.78 9.28
N TYR A 125 7.84 -0.70 8.01
CA TYR A 125 8.77 -0.61 6.91
C TYR A 125 9.10 0.83 6.60
N LEU A 126 10.38 1.17 6.57
CA LEU A 126 10.83 2.47 6.11
C LEU A 126 10.85 2.49 4.58
N VAL A 127 10.33 3.56 3.99
CA VAL A 127 10.18 3.73 2.54
C VAL A 127 10.49 5.18 2.18
N VAL A 128 11.22 5.44 1.07
CA VAL A 128 11.43 6.81 0.56
C VAL A 128 10.35 7.19 -0.46
N GLU A 129 10.24 6.43 -1.54
CA GLU A 129 9.22 6.66 -2.55
C GLU A 129 8.02 5.78 -2.25
N THR A 130 6.80 6.32 -2.25
CA THR A 130 5.61 5.52 -2.03
C THR A 130 4.99 5.10 -3.37
N PRO A 131 4.34 3.92 -3.45
CA PRO A 131 3.56 3.55 -4.62
C PRO A 131 2.45 4.57 -4.90
N HIS A 132 1.91 4.56 -6.12
CA HIS A 132 0.67 5.29 -6.39
C HIS A 132 -0.47 4.77 -5.51
N ARG A 133 -1.40 5.66 -5.15
CA ARG A 133 -2.59 5.32 -4.37
C ARG A 133 -3.31 4.08 -4.93
N GLU A 134 -3.78 3.21 -4.03
CA GLU A 134 -4.59 2.03 -4.38
C GLU A 134 -3.87 1.02 -5.27
N THR A 135 -2.53 1.04 -5.22
CA THR A 135 -1.67 0.05 -5.87
C THR A 135 -1.35 -1.08 -4.90
N LEU A 136 -1.48 -2.33 -5.36
CA LEU A 136 -0.90 -3.47 -4.66
C LEU A 136 0.61 -3.45 -4.89
N ALA A 137 1.38 -3.25 -3.83
CA ALA A 137 2.83 -3.18 -3.90
C ALA A 137 3.49 -4.08 -2.86
N ARG A 138 4.74 -4.45 -3.12
CA ARG A 138 5.54 -5.25 -2.20
C ARG A 138 6.19 -4.39 -1.12
N PHE A 139 5.94 -4.76 0.14
CA PHE A 139 6.60 -4.22 1.32
C PHE A 139 7.21 -5.39 2.10
N GLY A 140 8.50 -5.65 1.89
CA GLY A 140 9.18 -6.79 2.50
C GLY A 140 8.60 -8.12 2.01
N GLU A 141 7.96 -8.87 2.91
CA GLU A 141 7.30 -10.15 2.62
C GLU A 141 5.82 -10.01 2.24
N TYR A 142 5.24 -8.82 2.41
CA TYR A 142 3.82 -8.58 2.17
C TYR A 142 3.58 -7.96 0.80
N ILE A 143 2.53 -8.43 0.12
CA ILE A 143 1.88 -7.69 -0.96
C ILE A 143 0.66 -7.01 -0.35
N ALA A 144 0.68 -5.69 -0.31
CA ALA A 144 -0.32 -4.90 0.39
C ALA A 144 -0.85 -3.75 -0.47
N LEU A 145 -2.13 -3.43 -0.31
CA LEU A 145 -2.77 -2.30 -0.98
C LEU A 145 -2.28 -1.01 -0.31
N TYR A 146 -1.57 -0.16 -1.05
CA TYR A 146 -1.09 1.10 -0.53
C TYR A 146 -2.22 2.12 -0.34
N VAL A 147 -2.37 2.56 0.90
CA VAL A 147 -3.38 3.51 1.34
C VAL A 147 -2.71 4.86 1.59
N GLN A 148 -2.85 5.77 0.63
CA GLN A 148 -2.27 7.11 0.72
C GLN A 148 -2.95 7.97 1.80
N ARG A 149 -2.14 8.75 2.52
CA ARG A 149 -2.61 9.74 3.51
C ARG A 149 -3.45 10.85 2.85
N GLY A 150 -4.53 11.26 3.50
CA GLY A 150 -5.20 12.55 3.23
C GLY A 150 -6.55 12.52 2.51
N ARG A 151 -7.06 11.36 2.10
CA ARG A 151 -8.45 11.24 1.60
C ARG A 151 -9.07 9.92 2.05
N PHE A 152 -9.64 9.95 3.25
CA PHE A 152 -10.49 8.92 3.80
C PHE A 152 -11.93 9.37 3.75
#